data_AF-A0ABD1U9N9-F1
#
_entry.id   AF-A0ABD1U9N9-F1
#
_cell.length_a   1.000
_cell.length_b   1.000
_cell.length_c   1.000
_cell.angle_alpha   90.00
_cell.angle_beta   90.00
_cell.angle_gamma   90.00
#
_symmetry.space_group_name_H-M   'P 1'
#
loop_
_entity.id
_entity.type
_entity.pdbx_description
1 polymer ?
#
loop_
_entity_poly.entity_id
_entity_poly.type
_entity_poly.pdbx_seq_one_letter_code
_entity_poly.pdbx_strand_id
1 'polypeptide(L)'
;MAIMLHAQVDAAYSAMEKLGYKKVCLQISETGWPSKGDSNEAGATLENARKYNGNLVKLIAEKKGTPMRLYLDLNVYVFALFNENMKPGPTSERNFGLFKPDGTPTYNLGFNVSGSMTTNTTSEGGSPVTESPKEEGSLTVGSSSSGYLSITSDSLFFVFVQAEEGLATPSPCL
;
A
#
# COMPACT_ATOMS: atom_id res chain seq x y z
N MET A 1 14.17 -6.19 -10.58
CA MET A 1 12.96 -6.53 -11.35
C MET A 1 12.37 -5.24 -11.90
N ALA A 2 12.00 -5.20 -13.18
CA ALA A 2 11.23 -4.10 -13.73
C ALA A 2 9.75 -4.50 -13.76
N ILE A 3 8.89 -3.75 -13.09
CA ILE A 3 7.43 -3.93 -13.14
C ILE A 3 6.83 -2.94 -14.15
N MET A 4 5.60 -3.20 -14.62
CA MET A 4 4.91 -2.33 -15.58
C MET A 4 4.85 -0.85 -15.14
N LEU A 5 4.75 -0.60 -13.83
CA LEU A 5 4.76 0.75 -13.26
C LEU A 5 6.04 1.55 -13.62
N HIS A 6 7.21 0.91 -13.68
CA HIS A 6 8.44 1.60 -14.08
C HIS A 6 8.34 2.16 -15.49
N ALA A 7 7.78 1.39 -16.43
CA ALA A 7 7.62 1.82 -17.80
C ALA A 7 6.60 2.98 -17.91
N GLN A 8 5.54 2.96 -17.10
CA GLN A 8 4.57 4.06 -17.07
C GLN A 8 5.19 5.36 -16.54
N VAL A 9 5.98 5.28 -15.46
CA VAL A 9 6.70 6.41 -14.90
C VAL A 9 7.72 6.96 -15.90
N ASP A 10 8.51 6.10 -16.51
CA ASP A 10 9.52 6.48 -17.51
C ASP A 10 8.89 7.12 -18.75
N ALA A 11 7.74 6.61 -19.20
CA ALA A 11 6.98 7.19 -20.30
C ALA A 11 6.46 8.59 -19.97
N ALA A 12 5.87 8.78 -18.78
CA ALA A 12 5.35 10.08 -18.35
C ALA A 12 6.46 11.13 -18.25
N TYR A 13 7.58 10.79 -17.63
CA TYR A 13 8.74 11.66 -17.60
C TYR A 13 9.30 11.95 -19.00
N SER A 14 9.41 10.95 -19.88
CA SER A 14 9.89 11.15 -21.25
C SER A 14 9.02 12.16 -22.01
N ALA A 15 7.70 12.13 -21.80
CA ALA A 15 6.78 13.10 -22.36
C ALA A 15 7.00 14.50 -21.79
N MET A 16 7.16 14.65 -20.46
CA MET A 16 7.44 15.94 -19.83
C MET A 16 8.75 16.55 -20.30
N GLU A 17 9.81 15.75 -20.44
CA GLU A 17 11.11 16.21 -20.95
C GLU A 17 11.03 16.70 -22.39
N LYS A 18 10.26 16.01 -23.24
CA LYS A 18 10.02 16.41 -24.63
C LYS A 18 9.29 17.77 -24.73
N LEU A 19 8.48 18.10 -23.74
CA LEU A 19 7.82 19.41 -23.61
C LEU A 19 8.69 20.49 -22.92
N GLY A 20 9.90 20.14 -22.47
CA GLY A 20 10.83 21.05 -21.79
C GLY A 20 10.71 21.08 -20.27
N TYR A 21 9.82 20.29 -19.67
CA TYR A 21 9.58 20.24 -18.23
C TYR A 21 10.47 19.21 -17.52
N LYS A 22 11.78 19.43 -17.51
CA LYS A 22 12.76 18.47 -16.95
C LYS A 22 12.83 18.42 -15.42
N LYS A 23 12.30 19.45 -14.74
CA LYS A 23 12.41 19.62 -13.28
C LYS A 23 11.11 19.34 -12.54
N VAL A 24 10.09 18.84 -13.23
CA VAL A 24 8.79 18.54 -12.62
C VAL A 24 8.84 17.20 -11.92
N CYS A 25 8.46 17.21 -10.64
CA CYS A 25 8.28 16.02 -9.83
C CYS A 25 7.06 15.22 -10.28
N LEU A 26 7.22 13.91 -10.47
CA LEU A 26 6.10 13.02 -10.72
C LEU A 26 5.73 12.30 -9.41
N GLN A 27 4.45 12.36 -9.08
CA GLN A 27 3.85 11.60 -7.98
C GLN A 27 2.80 10.66 -8.57
N ILE A 28 2.80 9.41 -8.12
CA ILE A 28 1.80 8.43 -8.55
C ILE A 28 0.63 8.54 -7.59
N SER A 29 -0.39 9.30 -7.98
CA SER A 29 -1.56 9.57 -7.15
C SER A 29 -2.39 8.34 -6.85
N GLU A 30 -2.40 7.35 -7.75
CA GLU A 30 -3.19 6.13 -7.59
C GLU A 30 -2.51 4.97 -8.31
N THR A 31 -2.33 3.86 -7.61
CA THR A 31 -2.03 2.57 -8.23
C THR A 31 -2.45 1.43 -7.31
N GLY A 32 -2.94 0.33 -7.87
CA GLY A 32 -3.44 -0.78 -7.07
C GLY A 32 -3.95 -1.91 -7.95
N TRP A 33 -4.45 -2.96 -7.30
CA TRP A 33 -4.98 -4.13 -8.00
C TRP A 33 -6.18 -4.73 -7.25
N PRO A 34 -7.30 -5.00 -7.94
CA PRO A 34 -8.52 -5.44 -7.28
C PRO A 34 -8.43 -6.91 -6.84
N SER A 35 -8.94 -7.22 -5.65
CA SER A 35 -8.94 -8.58 -5.10
C SER A 35 -10.07 -9.47 -5.60
N LYS A 36 -11.06 -8.89 -6.28
CA LYS A 36 -12.23 -9.60 -6.79
C LYS A 36 -12.85 -8.81 -7.93
N GLY A 37 -13.15 -9.47 -9.05
CA GLY A 37 -13.89 -8.88 -10.17
C GLY A 37 -15.08 -9.72 -10.61
N ASP A 38 -15.68 -9.31 -11.73
CA ASP A 38 -16.70 -10.05 -12.45
C ASP A 38 -16.13 -11.28 -13.16
N SER A 39 -16.99 -12.16 -13.70
CA SER A 39 -16.57 -13.43 -14.31
C SER A 39 -15.66 -13.26 -15.53
N ASN A 40 -15.70 -12.10 -16.20
CA ASN A 40 -14.85 -11.72 -17.31
C ASN A 40 -13.54 -11.01 -16.89
N GLU A 41 -13.33 -10.78 -15.59
CA GLU A 41 -12.15 -10.10 -15.04
C GLU A 41 -11.16 -11.09 -14.40
N ALA A 42 -10.62 -12.02 -15.21
CA ALA A 42 -9.76 -13.11 -14.73
C ALA A 42 -8.51 -12.65 -13.94
N GLY A 43 -8.07 -11.40 -14.11
CA GLY A 43 -6.94 -10.82 -13.38
C GLY A 43 -7.28 -10.34 -11.96
N ALA A 44 -8.55 -10.08 -11.65
CA ALA A 44 -9.02 -9.50 -10.40
C ALA A 44 -9.19 -10.58 -9.32
N THR A 45 -8.06 -11.07 -8.80
CA THR A 45 -8.02 -12.13 -7.80
C THR A 45 -7.25 -11.68 -6.56
N LEU A 46 -7.60 -12.27 -5.42
CA LEU A 46 -6.95 -12.00 -4.13
C LEU A 46 -5.44 -12.25 -4.18
N GLU A 47 -5.01 -13.29 -4.89
CA GLU A 47 -3.60 -13.62 -5.05
C GLU A 47 -2.85 -12.56 -5.88
N ASN A 48 -3.44 -12.11 -6.98
CA ASN A 48 -2.83 -11.08 -7.84
C ASN A 48 -2.76 -9.73 -7.12
N ALA A 49 -3.83 -9.36 -6.39
CA ALA A 49 -3.85 -8.14 -5.59
C ALA A 49 -2.73 -8.14 -4.54
N ARG A 50 -2.59 -9.24 -3.79
CA ARG A 50 -1.52 -9.42 -2.81
C ARG A 50 -0.13 -9.36 -3.45
N LYS A 51 0.08 -10.00 -4.61
CA LYS A 51 1.36 -9.98 -5.33
C LYS A 51 1.70 -8.56 -5.81
N TYR A 52 0.74 -7.88 -6.43
CA TYR A 52 0.95 -6.53 -6.97
C TYR A 52 1.29 -5.54 -5.84
N ASN A 53 0.41 -5.41 -4.85
CA ASN A 53 0.59 -4.45 -3.75
C ASN A 53 1.79 -4.82 -2.86
N GLY A 54 2.03 -6.12 -2.61
CA GLY A 54 3.20 -6.56 -1.85
C GLY A 54 4.52 -6.28 -2.58
N ASN A 55 4.58 -6.45 -3.90
CA ASN A 55 5.76 -6.11 -4.69
C ASN A 55 5.96 -4.59 -4.80
N LEU A 56 4.88 -3.83 -4.88
CA LEU A 56 4.92 -2.37 -4.91
C LEU A 56 5.56 -1.81 -3.63
N VAL A 57 5.12 -2.30 -2.47
CA VAL A 57 5.66 -1.89 -1.16
C VAL A 57 7.15 -2.18 -1.06
N LYS A 58 7.58 -3.39 -1.47
CA LYS A 58 9.00 -3.76 -1.51
C LYS A 58 9.80 -2.83 -2.41
N LEU A 59 9.26 -2.51 -3.57
CA LEU A 59 9.91 -1.66 -4.57
C LEU A 59 10.12 -0.24 -4.07
N ILE A 60 9.12 0.35 -3.41
CA ILE A 60 9.23 1.68 -2.79
C ILE A 60 10.26 1.64 -1.66
N ALA A 61 10.26 0.58 -0.84
CA ALA A 61 11.24 0.41 0.23
C ALA A 61 12.69 0.25 -0.27
N GLU A 62 12.89 -0.31 -1.47
CA GLU A 62 14.22 -0.45 -2.08
C GLU A 62 14.82 0.87 -2.58
N LYS A 63 14.02 1.92 -2.81
CA LYS A 63 14.47 3.26 -3.26
C LYS A 63 15.41 3.26 -4.47
N LYS A 64 15.25 2.29 -5.38
CA LYS A 64 16.08 2.15 -6.59
C LYS A 64 15.67 3.06 -7.73
N GLY A 65 14.45 3.60 -7.70
CA GLY A 65 13.85 4.31 -8.83
C GLY A 65 13.52 3.38 -10.00
N THR A 66 13.44 3.95 -11.20
CA THR A 66 13.12 3.25 -12.44
C THR A 66 14.37 2.97 -13.28
N PRO A 67 14.32 2.10 -14.30
CA PRO A 67 15.45 1.86 -15.19
C PRO A 67 15.98 3.13 -15.88
N MET A 68 15.11 4.07 -16.26
CA MET A 68 15.53 5.33 -16.87
C MET A 68 15.99 6.37 -15.83
N ARG A 69 15.52 6.27 -14.58
CA ARG A 69 15.85 7.19 -13.48
C ARG A 69 16.22 6.42 -12.22
N LEU A 70 17.48 6.01 -12.18
CA LEU A 70 18.08 5.40 -10.99
C LEU A 70 18.06 6.38 -9.82
N TYR A 71 17.86 5.86 -8.61
CA TYR A 71 17.85 6.63 -7.36
C TYR A 71 16.74 7.68 -7.25
N LEU A 72 15.77 7.68 -8.16
CA LEU A 72 14.56 8.48 -8.01
C LEU A 72 13.72 7.93 -6.85
N ASP A 73 13.41 8.78 -5.88
CA ASP A 73 12.49 8.44 -4.80
C ASP A 73 11.04 8.50 -5.32
N LEU A 74 10.43 7.34 -5.51
CA LEU A 74 9.08 7.23 -6.05
C LEU A 74 8.05 7.47 -4.95
N ASN A 75 7.33 8.59 -5.05
CA ASN A 75 6.18 8.88 -4.21
C ASN A 75 4.93 8.21 -4.79
N VAL A 76 4.43 7.18 -4.10
CA VAL A 76 3.33 6.34 -4.61
C VAL A 76 2.23 6.19 -3.57
N TYR A 77 1.01 6.40 -4.03
CA TYR A 77 -0.22 6.31 -3.26
C TYR A 77 -0.97 5.06 -3.71
N VAL A 78 -1.16 4.11 -2.78
CA VAL A 78 -1.84 2.84 -3.09
C VAL A 78 -3.35 3.04 -3.08
N PHE A 79 -3.99 2.75 -4.21
CA PHE A 79 -5.43 2.78 -4.35
C PHE A 79 -6.00 1.38 -4.02
N ALA A 80 -6.80 1.20 -2.98
CA ALA A 80 -7.23 2.18 -1.97
C ALA A 80 -7.15 1.58 -0.55
N LEU A 81 -7.40 2.38 0.48
CA LEU A 81 -7.37 1.89 1.85
C LEU A 81 -8.50 0.88 2.12
N PHE A 82 -9.73 1.20 1.73
CA PHE A 82 -10.90 0.38 1.99
C PHE A 82 -11.57 -0.11 0.70
N ASN A 83 -12.27 -1.24 0.79
CA ASN A 83 -13.21 -1.65 -0.24
C ASN A 83 -14.41 -0.71 -0.24
N GLU A 84 -14.64 -0.03 -1.37
CA GLU A 84 -15.70 0.97 -1.51
C GLU A 84 -16.96 0.38 -2.13
N ASN A 85 -17.88 -0.11 -1.28
CA ASN A 85 -19.08 -0.83 -1.73
C ASN A 85 -20.05 -0.02 -2.60
N MET A 86 -19.98 1.31 -2.56
CA MET A 86 -20.84 2.21 -3.34
C MET A 86 -20.22 2.67 -4.66
N LYS A 87 -19.03 2.19 -5.04
CA LYS A 87 -18.45 2.55 -6.34
C LYS A 87 -19.29 1.99 -7.50
N PRO A 88 -19.63 2.82 -8.50
CA PRO A 88 -20.31 2.37 -9.70
C PRO A 88 -19.38 1.51 -10.57
N GLY A 89 -19.95 0.78 -11.52
CA GLY A 89 -19.18 -0.02 -12.47
C GLY A 89 -18.98 -1.49 -12.05
N PRO A 90 -17.95 -2.16 -12.60
CA PRO A 90 -17.74 -3.60 -12.40
C PRO A 90 -17.44 -3.96 -10.95
N THR A 91 -17.48 -5.26 -10.63
CA THR A 91 -17.18 -5.72 -9.27
C THR A 91 -15.77 -5.36 -8.82
N SER A 92 -14.79 -5.32 -9.72
CA SER A 92 -13.43 -4.88 -9.44
C SER A 92 -13.34 -3.51 -8.74
N GLU A 93 -14.13 -2.54 -9.18
CA GLU A 93 -14.14 -1.17 -8.63
C GLU A 93 -14.43 -1.12 -7.12
N ARG A 94 -15.20 -2.08 -6.60
CA ARG A 94 -15.56 -2.17 -5.18
C ARG A 94 -14.55 -2.95 -4.33
N ASN A 95 -13.48 -3.47 -4.94
CA ASN A 95 -12.58 -4.46 -4.34
C ASN A 95 -11.08 -4.10 -4.47
N PHE A 96 -10.73 -2.81 -4.55
CA PHE A 96 -9.34 -2.33 -4.54
C PHE A 96 -8.73 -2.16 -3.14
N GLY A 97 -9.54 -2.25 -2.10
CA GLY A 97 -9.15 -1.97 -0.72
C GLY A 97 -8.09 -2.93 -0.17
N LEU A 98 -7.07 -2.36 0.47
CA LEU A 98 -6.14 -3.12 1.32
C LEU A 98 -6.88 -3.71 2.55
N PHE A 99 -7.94 -3.04 2.99
CA PHE A 99 -8.83 -3.43 4.08
C PHE A 99 -10.28 -3.50 3.62
N LYS A 100 -11.07 -4.29 4.34
CA LYS A 100 -12.53 -4.30 4.26
C LYS A 100 -13.11 -3.15 5.09
N PRO A 101 -14.40 -2.81 4.91
CA PRO A 101 -15.03 -1.72 5.68
C PRO A 101 -15.03 -1.93 7.19
N ASP A 102 -14.89 -3.17 7.65
CA ASP A 102 -14.78 -3.54 9.08
C ASP A 102 -13.36 -3.37 9.65
N GLY A 103 -12.41 -2.90 8.84
CA GLY A 103 -11.00 -2.74 9.22
C GLY A 103 -10.18 -4.01 9.14
N THR A 104 -10.76 -5.17 8.81
CA THR A 104 -9.99 -6.40 8.61
C THR A 104 -9.21 -6.34 7.30
N PRO A 105 -7.99 -6.87 7.24
CA PRO A 105 -7.20 -6.86 6.01
C PRO A 105 -7.89 -7.70 4.92
N THR A 106 -7.94 -7.19 3.69
CA THR A 106 -8.44 -7.95 2.54
C THR A 106 -7.51 -9.12 2.23
N TYR A 107 -6.20 -8.91 2.38
CA TYR A 107 -5.14 -9.92 2.26
C TYR A 107 -3.92 -9.51 3.10
N ASN A 108 -3.11 -10.48 3.51
CA ASN A 108 -1.93 -10.21 4.31
C ASN A 108 -0.79 -9.65 3.44
N LEU A 109 -0.37 -8.41 3.72
CA LEU A 109 0.77 -7.73 3.09
C LEU A 109 2.05 -7.74 3.95
N GLY A 110 2.01 -8.33 5.15
CA GLY A 110 3.13 -8.36 6.08
C GLY A 110 3.27 -7.09 6.93
N PHE A 111 2.26 -6.23 6.97
CA PHE A 111 2.23 -5.08 7.89
C PHE A 111 1.69 -5.52 9.26
N ASN A 112 2.44 -5.27 10.34
CA ASN A 112 1.90 -5.35 11.68
C ASN A 112 1.02 -4.13 11.94
N VAL A 113 -0.29 -4.30 11.80
CA VAL A 113 -1.27 -3.30 12.26
C VAL A 113 -1.36 -3.41 13.78
N SER A 114 -0.41 -2.79 14.50
CA SER A 114 -0.49 -2.64 15.95
C SER A 114 -1.50 -1.53 16.29
N GLY A 115 -2.77 -1.83 16.05
CA GLY A 115 -3.94 -1.08 16.49
C GLY A 115 -4.90 -2.06 17.11
N SER A 116 -4.81 -2.23 18.43
CA SER A 116 -5.65 -3.11 19.24
C SER A 116 -7.14 -2.84 18.99
N MET A 117 -7.80 -3.67 18.19
CA MET A 117 -9.24 -3.88 18.29
C MET A 117 -9.46 -5.02 19.27
N THR A 118 -9.63 -4.67 20.55
CA THR A 118 -10.12 -5.56 21.60
C THR A 118 -11.56 -5.94 21.26
N THR A 119 -11.77 -7.08 20.62
CA THR A 119 -13.07 -7.75 20.66
C THR A 119 -13.14 -8.51 21.98
N ASN A 120 -13.87 -7.97 22.95
CA ASN A 120 -14.33 -8.73 24.11
C ASN A 120 -15.24 -9.85 23.62
N THR A 121 -14.71 -11.07 23.53
CA THR A 121 -15.52 -12.29 23.44
C THR A 121 -15.30 -13.10 24.69
N THR A 122 -16.27 -13.03 25.59
CA THR A 122 -16.42 -13.91 26.75
C THR A 122 -16.75 -15.32 26.26
N SER A 123 -15.86 -16.29 26.46
CA SER A 123 -16.23 -17.72 26.53
C SER A 123 -15.10 -18.54 27.17
N GLU A 124 -15.32 -18.87 28.44
CA GLU A 124 -15.07 -20.15 29.12
C GLU A 124 -14.04 -21.16 28.56
N GLY A 125 -13.02 -21.47 29.38
CA GLY A 125 -12.67 -22.86 29.72
C GLY A 125 -11.60 -23.60 28.91
N GLY A 126 -10.36 -23.67 29.42
CA GLY A 126 -9.43 -24.78 29.15
C GLY A 126 -7.96 -24.39 28.98
N SER A 127 -7.07 -24.93 29.82
CA SER A 127 -5.59 -24.91 29.70
C SER A 127 -5.07 -26.35 29.88
N PRO A 128 -3.78 -26.65 29.63
CA PRO A 128 -2.85 -26.12 28.62
C PRO A 128 -2.12 -27.26 27.89
N VAL A 129 -1.51 -27.01 26.72
CA VAL A 129 -0.38 -27.83 26.27
C VAL A 129 0.74 -26.94 25.71
N THR A 130 1.89 -27.16 26.31
CA THR A 130 3.20 -26.53 26.15
C THR A 130 3.83 -26.81 24.79
N GLU A 131 4.37 -25.79 24.12
CA GLU A 131 5.65 -25.86 23.37
C GLU A 131 6.15 -24.44 23.03
N SER A 132 7.44 -24.20 23.30
CA SER A 132 8.16 -22.92 23.13
C SER A 132 9.19 -23.00 21.97
N PRO A 133 9.70 -21.87 21.44
CA PRO A 133 9.85 -21.64 20.00
C PRO A 133 11.31 -21.54 19.51
N LYS A 134 11.50 -21.46 18.18
CA LYS A 134 12.75 -20.99 17.53
C LYS A 134 12.51 -19.64 16.85
N GLU A 135 13.43 -18.73 17.11
CA GLU A 135 13.46 -17.31 16.75
C GLU A 135 13.49 -17.01 15.25
N GLU A 136 12.80 -15.93 14.86
CA GLU A 136 13.28 -14.98 13.84
C GLU A 136 12.81 -13.56 14.22
N GLY A 137 13.66 -12.58 13.94
CA GLY A 137 13.80 -11.33 14.71
C GLY A 137 12.58 -10.40 14.74
N SER A 138 12.20 -10.01 15.96
CA SER A 138 11.18 -9.01 16.28
C SER A 138 11.86 -7.67 16.58
N LEU A 139 11.47 -6.61 15.87
CA LEU A 139 11.95 -5.24 16.15
C LEU A 139 11.03 -4.60 17.20
N THR A 140 11.65 -4.10 18.27
CA THR A 140 11.01 -3.61 19.49
C THR A 140 10.50 -2.16 19.38
N VAL A 141 9.39 -1.88 20.06
CA VAL A 141 8.60 -0.64 20.02
C VAL A 141 9.07 0.38 21.06
N GLY A 142 9.25 1.63 20.62
CA GLY A 142 9.23 2.83 21.47
C GLY A 142 7.87 3.54 21.32
N SER A 143 7.18 3.72 22.45
CA SER A 143 5.82 4.29 22.55
C SER A 143 5.83 5.82 22.45
N SER A 144 4.96 6.41 21.63
CA SER A 144 4.45 7.76 21.88
C SER A 144 3.11 7.99 21.21
N SER A 145 2.16 8.45 22.02
CA SER A 145 0.75 8.68 21.73
C SER A 145 0.52 9.91 20.85
N SER A 146 -0.12 9.73 19.70
CA SER A 146 -0.92 10.74 19.00
C SER A 146 -1.85 10.00 18.04
N GLY A 147 -3.12 10.39 17.98
CA GLY A 147 -4.22 9.67 17.32
C GLY A 147 -4.18 9.59 15.79
N TYR A 148 -3.03 9.25 15.23
CA TYR A 148 -2.83 8.87 13.84
C TYR A 148 -2.37 7.42 13.81
N LEU A 149 -2.95 6.57 12.96
CA LEU A 149 -2.44 5.23 12.69
C LEU A 149 -1.09 5.38 11.97
N SER A 150 -0.01 5.51 12.75
CA SER A 150 1.35 5.63 12.26
C SER A 150 1.90 4.25 11.92
N ILE A 151 2.13 3.97 10.63
CA ILE A 151 3.13 2.98 10.22
C ILE A 151 4.49 3.64 10.46
N THR A 152 5.03 3.51 11.68
CA THR A 152 6.35 4.05 12.09
C THR A 152 7.45 3.02 11.79
N SER A 153 8.69 3.32 11.40
CA SER A 153 9.40 4.54 10.92
C SER A 153 10.74 3.97 10.39
N ASP A 154 11.18 4.21 9.15
CA ASP A 154 12.14 5.29 8.87
C ASP A 154 12.28 5.61 7.37
N SER A 155 11.34 5.23 6.49
CA SER A 155 11.48 5.56 5.05
C SER A 155 10.23 5.54 4.17
N LEU A 156 9.02 5.40 4.69
CA LEU A 156 7.84 5.18 3.85
C LEU A 156 6.77 6.25 4.13
N PHE A 157 6.90 7.39 3.44
CA PHE A 157 5.79 8.33 3.30
C PHE A 157 4.74 7.72 2.34
N PHE A 158 3.91 6.81 2.86
CA PHE A 158 2.61 6.51 2.26
C PHE A 158 1.66 7.60 2.73
N VAL A 159 1.55 8.70 1.97
CA VAL A 159 0.40 9.57 2.16
C VAL A 159 -0.78 8.85 1.49
N PHE A 160 -1.91 8.79 2.18
CA PHE A 160 -3.15 8.21 1.67
C PHE A 160 -3.95 9.34 1.02
N VAL A 161 -4.40 9.15 -0.22
CA VAL A 161 -5.43 10.03 -0.81
C VAL A 161 -6.70 9.22 -0.90
N GLN A 162 -7.61 9.47 0.05
CA GLN A 162 -9.03 9.50 -0.27
C GLN A 162 -9.27 10.89 -0.86
N ALA A 163 -9.93 10.96 -2.01
CA ALA A 163 -10.20 12.20 -2.72
C ALA A 163 -10.98 13.20 -1.82
N GLU A 164 -10.25 14.05 -1.10
CA GLU A 164 -10.69 15.38 -0.68
C GLU A 164 -9.48 16.30 -0.62
N GLU A 165 -9.70 17.52 -1.12
CA GLU A 165 -8.76 18.63 -1.29
C GLU A 165 -8.01 18.95 0.03
N GLY A 166 -6.80 18.44 0.21
CA GLY A 166 -6.00 18.64 1.43
C GLY A 166 -4.51 18.71 1.15
N LEU A 167 -3.95 19.91 1.26
CA LEU A 167 -2.58 20.32 0.96
C LEU A 167 -1.49 19.44 1.63
N ALA A 168 -0.98 18.43 0.92
CA ALA A 168 0.29 17.80 1.24
C ALA A 168 1.42 18.63 0.62
N THR A 169 2.33 19.16 1.45
CA THR A 169 3.50 19.90 0.96
C THR A 169 4.44 18.95 0.21
N PRO A 170 4.80 19.23 -1.06
CA PRO A 170 5.65 18.34 -1.81
C PRO A 170 7.08 18.35 -1.25
N SER A 171 7.62 17.17 -0.95
CA SER A 171 9.05 16.97 -0.73
C SER A 171 9.84 17.42 -1.98
N PRO A 172 10.99 18.09 -1.83
CA PRO A 172 11.78 18.53 -2.97
C PRO A 172 12.30 17.31 -3.75
N CYS A 173 12.11 17.31 -5.06
CA CYS A 173 12.82 16.39 -5.94
C CYS A 173 14.29 16.79 -5.96
N LEU A 174 15.16 15.88 -5.53
CA LEU A 174 16.60 15.99 -5.72
C LEU A 174 16.97 15.84 -7.20
#